data_AF-A0A9D7HMH9-F1
#
_entry.id   AF-A0A9D7HMH9-F1
#
_cell.length_a   1.000
_cell.length_b   1.000
_cell.length_c   1.000
_cell.angle_alpha   90.00
_cell.angle_beta   90.00
_cell.angle_gamma   90.00
#
_symmetry.space_group_name_H-M   'P 1'
#
loop_
_entity.id
_entity.type
_entity.pdbx_description
1 polymer ?
#
loop_
_entity_poly.entity_id
_entity_poly.type
_entity_poly.pdbx_seq_one_letter_code
_entity_poly.pdbx_strand_id
1 'polypeptide(L)'
;MKVTEELKRRRTLSTLGGGEKRIEAQHKKGKMTARERLDILLDPGSFHEIDALVTHRSQQFGLGEQIVYGDGVVTGYGKIDGRTVFVFAQDFTAFGGSLAEAHGKKICKIMDMAMKVGAPVIGLNDSGGARVQEGVVSLGAYADIFLRNTLASGVVPQLSAIMGPCAGGAVYSPAITDFTLMVENTSNMFVTGPKVVKTVTHEDITSEELGGAVTHASKSGVAHFACPNEAHCLLTLRRMLSYMPQNNQEDPPRQPVPQQPLTDDTLAALIPAEATRPYDMKDVIRRVVDKDCFVRFCDAFNIPLVTFVDVPGFLPGTEQEWNGIIVNGAKLLYAYCEATVPKITVITRKAYGGAYDVMSSKHIRGDLNFAWPTAEIAVMGAQGAVEIIFAKEIASAADPDAAKKKFVDEYTTLFANPFEAASFGYIDEVIDPAETRSRIISALETLENKVDSNPPKKHGNIPL
;
A
#
# COMPACT_ATOMS: atom_id res chain seq x y z
N MET A 1 15.90 20.09 -46.46
CA MET A 1 15.66 18.87 -45.65
C MET A 1 14.24 18.42 -45.91
N LYS A 2 14.03 17.16 -46.34
CA LYS A 2 12.67 16.62 -46.49
C LYS A 2 12.08 16.50 -45.08
N VAL A 3 10.84 16.94 -44.85
CA VAL A 3 10.18 16.97 -43.52
C VAL A 3 10.33 15.64 -42.74
N THR A 4 10.36 14.52 -43.45
CA THR A 4 10.58 13.17 -42.90
C THR A 4 11.98 12.98 -42.27
N GLU A 5 13.03 13.57 -42.83
CA GLU A 5 14.40 13.50 -42.28
C GLU A 5 14.48 14.30 -40.97
N GLU A 6 13.84 15.47 -40.94
CA GLU A 6 13.78 16.30 -39.74
C GLU A 6 13.00 15.62 -38.61
N LEU A 7 11.89 14.94 -38.93
CA LEU A 7 11.16 14.13 -37.96
C LEU A 7 12.03 13.01 -37.37
N LYS A 8 12.75 12.26 -38.22
CA LYS A 8 13.68 11.21 -37.77
C LYS A 8 14.74 11.80 -36.85
N ARG A 9 15.35 12.92 -37.24
CA ARG A 9 16.36 13.62 -36.44
C ARG A 9 15.83 14.02 -35.06
N ARG A 10 14.65 14.65 -34.98
CA ARG A 10 14.06 15.08 -33.69
C ARG A 10 13.69 13.89 -32.79
N ARG A 11 13.18 12.80 -33.37
CA ARG A 11 12.91 11.56 -32.62
C ARG A 11 14.18 10.95 -32.04
N THR A 12 15.25 10.85 -32.83
CA THR A 12 16.55 10.39 -32.34
C THR A 12 17.09 11.27 -31.22
N LEU A 13 16.94 12.60 -31.32
CA LEU A 13 17.36 13.51 -30.24
C LEU A 13 16.52 13.35 -28.97
N SER A 14 15.21 13.11 -29.10
CA SER A 14 14.32 12.83 -27.96
C SER A 14 14.67 11.53 -27.23
N THR A 15 15.14 10.52 -27.95
CA THR A 15 15.57 9.26 -27.33
C THR A 15 16.89 9.36 -26.58
N LEU A 16 17.74 10.34 -26.90
CA LEU A 16 19.04 10.53 -26.25
C LEU A 16 18.96 11.20 -24.87
N GLY A 17 17.81 11.78 -24.49
CA GLY A 17 17.65 12.46 -23.21
C GLY A 17 18.71 13.53 -22.97
N GLY A 18 19.42 13.45 -21.84
CA GLY A 18 20.55 14.32 -21.49
C GLY A 18 21.86 14.05 -22.23
N GLY A 19 21.88 13.09 -23.17
CA GLY A 19 23.04 12.71 -23.99
C GLY A 19 23.87 11.56 -23.40
N GLU A 20 24.68 10.93 -24.25
CA GLU A 20 25.45 9.70 -23.96
C GLU A 20 26.29 9.79 -22.68
N LYS A 21 27.01 10.89 -22.47
CA LYS A 21 27.84 11.08 -21.27
C LYS A 21 27.04 11.01 -19.97
N ARG A 22 25.79 11.51 -19.97
CA ARG A 22 24.92 11.48 -18.79
C ARG A 22 24.26 10.12 -18.62
N ILE A 23 23.95 9.44 -19.72
CA ILE A 23 23.49 8.04 -19.71
C ILE A 23 24.56 7.14 -19.09
N GLU A 24 25.82 7.24 -19.55
CA GLU A 24 26.93 6.48 -18.96
C GLU A 24 27.12 6.78 -17.46
N ALA A 25 26.94 8.04 -17.04
CA ALA A 25 27.03 8.42 -15.65
C ALA A 25 25.87 7.86 -14.80
N GLN A 26 24.68 7.70 -15.39
CA GLN A 26 23.53 7.04 -14.77
C GLN A 26 23.82 5.53 -14.60
N HIS A 27 24.28 4.87 -15.66
CA HIS A 27 24.62 3.45 -15.64
C HIS A 27 25.76 3.13 -14.65
N LYS A 28 26.77 3.99 -14.55
CA LYS A 28 27.86 3.86 -13.54
C LYS A 28 27.36 3.89 -12.09
N LYS A 29 26.16 4.42 -11.83
CA LYS A 29 25.50 4.39 -10.52
C LYS A 29 24.62 3.15 -10.31
N GLY A 30 24.64 2.20 -11.24
CA GLY A 30 23.79 1.01 -11.20
C GLY A 30 22.32 1.28 -11.50
N LYS A 31 22.01 2.41 -12.15
CA LYS A 31 20.64 2.82 -12.48
C LYS A 31 20.38 2.71 -13.97
N MET A 32 19.15 2.36 -14.34
CA MET A 32 18.71 2.38 -15.73
C MET A 32 18.26 3.80 -16.13
N THR A 33 18.16 4.05 -17.42
CA THR A 33 17.51 5.22 -17.99
C THR A 33 15.99 5.11 -17.89
N ALA A 34 15.28 6.24 -18.06
CA ALA A 34 13.82 6.26 -18.07
C ALA A 34 13.21 5.28 -19.09
N ARG A 35 13.81 5.14 -20.27
CA ARG A 35 13.30 4.28 -21.35
C ARG A 35 13.61 2.81 -21.12
N GLU A 36 14.80 2.47 -20.64
CA GLU A 36 15.15 1.09 -20.27
C GLU A 36 14.22 0.56 -19.17
N ARG A 37 13.80 1.41 -18.21
CA ARG A 37 12.80 1.05 -17.20
C ARG A 37 11.43 0.74 -17.83
N LEU A 38 11.01 1.52 -18.83
CA LEU A 38 9.76 1.28 -19.55
C LEU A 38 9.82 -0.01 -20.38
N ASP A 39 10.97 -0.36 -20.96
CA ASP A 39 11.16 -1.59 -21.74
C ASP A 39 11.01 -2.86 -20.87
N ILE A 40 11.37 -2.78 -19.59
CA ILE A 40 11.16 -3.87 -18.62
C ILE A 40 9.72 -3.87 -18.08
N LEU A 41 9.16 -2.69 -17.82
CA LEU A 41 7.84 -2.56 -17.23
C LEU A 41 6.73 -3.00 -18.18
N LEU A 42 6.80 -2.58 -19.44
CA LEU A 42 5.73 -2.74 -20.41
C LEU A 42 5.94 -3.95 -21.32
N ASP A 43 4.85 -4.47 -21.86
CA ASP A 43 4.89 -5.55 -22.83
C ASP A 43 5.68 -5.12 -24.07
N PRO A 44 6.52 -6.01 -24.65
CA PRO A 44 7.38 -5.67 -25.78
C PRO A 44 6.60 -5.04 -26.95
N GLY A 45 7.06 -3.86 -27.41
CA GLY A 45 6.47 -3.15 -28.53
C GLY A 45 5.12 -2.47 -28.26
N SER A 46 4.63 -2.46 -27.01
CA SER A 46 3.35 -1.85 -26.65
C SER A 46 3.42 -0.35 -26.32
N PHE A 47 4.61 0.19 -26.05
CA PHE A 47 4.74 1.57 -25.59
C PHE A 47 4.48 2.58 -26.71
N HIS A 48 3.54 3.48 -26.44
CA HIS A 48 3.18 4.61 -27.29
C HIS A 48 3.50 5.92 -26.57
N GLU A 49 4.62 6.53 -26.94
CA GLU A 49 5.06 7.79 -26.36
C GLU A 49 4.21 8.97 -26.84
N ILE A 50 3.85 9.84 -25.90
CA ILE A 50 3.12 11.10 -26.11
C ILE A 50 4.04 12.25 -25.69
N ASP A 51 3.98 13.36 -26.43
CA ASP A 51 4.71 14.60 -26.13
C ASP A 51 6.26 14.44 -26.12
N ALA A 52 6.79 13.50 -26.91
CA ALA A 52 8.22 13.23 -27.05
C ALA A 52 9.05 14.47 -27.47
N LEU A 53 8.44 15.41 -28.20
CA LEU A 53 9.09 16.61 -28.74
C LEU A 53 8.79 17.89 -27.93
N VAL A 54 8.12 17.78 -26.79
CA VAL A 54 7.88 18.94 -25.91
C VAL A 54 9.20 19.41 -25.30
N THR A 55 9.36 20.71 -25.15
CA THR A 55 10.51 21.36 -24.50
C THR A 55 10.00 22.44 -23.55
N HIS A 56 10.81 22.83 -22.55
CA HIS A 56 10.52 24.05 -21.79
C HIS A 56 10.54 25.28 -22.69
N ARG A 57 10.00 26.39 -22.17
CA ARG A 57 9.95 27.70 -22.85
C ARG A 57 10.82 28.76 -22.17
N SER A 58 11.44 28.42 -21.04
CA SER A 58 12.29 29.33 -20.27
C SER A 58 13.54 29.77 -21.04
N GLN A 59 13.87 31.06 -20.93
CA GLN A 59 15.11 31.67 -21.38
C GLN A 59 16.02 32.07 -20.19
N GLN A 60 15.56 31.83 -18.96
CA GLN A 60 16.24 32.30 -17.75
C GLN A 60 17.43 31.40 -17.40
N PHE A 61 18.45 31.99 -16.77
CA PHE A 61 19.63 31.27 -16.26
C PHE A 61 20.32 30.33 -17.27
N GLY A 62 20.31 30.70 -18.56
CA GLY A 62 20.95 29.91 -19.63
C GLY A 62 20.15 28.70 -20.12
N LEU A 63 18.92 28.48 -19.64
CA LEU A 63 18.08 27.37 -20.10
C LEU A 63 17.76 27.43 -21.60
N GLY A 64 17.64 28.63 -22.17
CA GLY A 64 17.35 28.81 -23.60
C GLY A 64 18.38 28.16 -24.54
N GLU A 65 19.60 27.95 -24.07
CA GLU A 65 20.69 27.31 -24.83
C GLU A 65 20.72 25.78 -24.65
N GLN A 66 20.02 25.25 -23.64
CA GLN A 66 20.00 23.83 -23.31
C GLN A 66 18.63 23.26 -23.58
N ILE A 67 18.39 22.76 -24.79
CA ILE A 67 17.10 22.18 -25.16
C ILE A 67 17.17 20.66 -25.15
N VAL A 68 16.38 20.03 -24.28
CA VAL A 68 16.19 18.58 -24.24
C VAL A 68 14.74 18.26 -24.58
N TYR A 69 14.54 17.48 -25.65
CA TYR A 69 13.21 17.00 -26.04
C TYR A 69 12.65 16.05 -24.99
N GLY A 70 11.37 16.22 -24.68
CA GLY A 70 10.66 15.52 -23.61
C GLY A 70 10.68 16.26 -22.27
N ASP A 71 11.52 17.30 -22.11
CA ASP A 71 11.68 18.12 -20.89
C ASP A 71 11.99 17.31 -19.61
N GLY A 72 12.67 16.17 -19.78
CA GLY A 72 13.11 15.31 -18.68
C GLY A 72 12.06 14.36 -18.12
N VAL A 73 10.98 14.12 -18.86
CA VAL A 73 10.04 13.02 -18.58
C VAL A 73 9.59 12.35 -19.87
N VAL A 74 9.60 11.02 -19.86
CA VAL A 74 9.01 10.19 -20.91
C VAL A 74 7.59 9.84 -20.47
N THR A 75 6.60 10.07 -21.33
CA THR A 75 5.18 9.94 -21.00
C THR A 75 4.46 9.16 -22.08
N GLY A 76 3.51 8.32 -21.72
CA GLY A 76 2.73 7.58 -22.71
C GLY A 76 1.81 6.55 -22.10
N TYR A 77 1.43 5.58 -22.92
CA TYR A 77 0.67 4.42 -22.51
C TYR A 77 1.27 3.17 -23.15
N GLY A 78 1.00 2.02 -22.56
CA GLY A 78 1.41 0.72 -23.08
C GLY A 78 0.56 -0.38 -22.49
N LYS A 79 1.08 -1.60 -22.50
CA LYS A 79 0.40 -2.75 -21.91
C LYS A 79 1.25 -3.43 -20.84
N ILE A 80 0.59 -3.99 -19.84
CA ILE A 80 1.16 -4.95 -18.88
C ILE A 80 0.23 -6.16 -18.89
N ASP A 81 0.76 -7.31 -19.29
CA ASP A 81 0.01 -8.56 -19.43
C ASP A 81 -1.27 -8.36 -20.28
N GLY A 82 -1.13 -7.61 -21.37
CA GLY A 82 -2.20 -7.29 -22.32
C GLY A 82 -3.12 -6.14 -21.90
N ARG A 83 -3.04 -5.67 -20.65
CA ARG A 83 -3.91 -4.63 -20.09
C ARG A 83 -3.31 -3.24 -20.25
N THR A 84 -4.13 -2.28 -20.66
CA THR A 84 -3.68 -0.89 -20.88
C THR A 84 -3.26 -0.24 -19.57
N VAL A 85 -2.09 0.40 -19.57
CA VAL A 85 -1.59 1.24 -18.46
C VAL A 85 -1.01 2.54 -19.01
N PHE A 86 -1.11 3.59 -18.20
CA PHE A 86 -0.50 4.89 -18.46
C PHE A 86 0.73 5.06 -17.60
N VAL A 87 1.77 5.67 -18.16
CA VAL A 87 3.08 5.74 -17.51
C VAL A 87 3.73 7.10 -17.70
N PHE A 88 4.47 7.53 -16.68
CA PHE A 88 5.48 8.56 -16.81
C PHE A 88 6.78 8.09 -16.17
N ALA A 89 7.90 8.32 -16.83
CA ALA A 89 9.23 7.95 -16.36
C ALA A 89 10.16 9.17 -16.41
N GLN A 90 10.60 9.62 -15.25
CA GLN A 90 11.47 10.79 -15.15
C GLN A 90 12.88 10.43 -15.58
N ASP A 91 13.47 11.29 -16.41
CA ASP A 91 14.81 11.11 -16.95
C ASP A 91 15.81 11.99 -16.20
N PHE A 92 16.51 11.38 -15.26
CA PHE A 92 17.53 12.07 -14.45
C PHE A 92 18.67 12.64 -15.30
N THR A 93 18.92 12.11 -16.50
CA THR A 93 19.95 12.63 -17.39
C THR A 93 19.59 14.02 -17.92
N ALA A 94 18.31 14.34 -18.04
CA ALA A 94 17.80 15.63 -18.48
C ALA A 94 17.55 16.56 -17.27
N PHE A 95 18.39 17.58 -17.11
CA PHE A 95 18.28 18.56 -16.00
C PHE A 95 18.17 17.94 -14.59
N GLY A 96 18.76 16.75 -14.34
CA GLY A 96 18.61 16.06 -13.05
C GLY A 96 17.19 15.56 -12.78
N GLY A 97 16.40 15.34 -13.83
CA GLY A 97 14.98 14.97 -13.74
C GLY A 97 14.11 16.10 -13.15
N SER A 98 14.64 17.32 -13.04
CA SER A 98 13.96 18.41 -12.35
C SER A 98 12.65 18.81 -13.03
N LEU A 99 11.62 19.01 -12.21
CA LEU A 99 10.26 19.28 -12.65
C LEU A 99 9.99 20.78 -12.78
N ALA A 100 9.46 21.17 -13.93
CA ALA A 100 8.98 22.51 -14.26
C ALA A 100 7.64 22.44 -15.01
N GLU A 101 7.24 23.54 -15.66
CA GLU A 101 5.95 23.66 -16.33
C GLU A 101 5.72 22.61 -17.43
N ALA A 102 6.64 22.47 -18.39
CA ALA A 102 6.43 21.58 -19.53
C ALA A 102 6.46 20.10 -19.10
N HIS A 103 7.44 19.71 -18.28
CA HIS A 103 7.50 18.41 -17.61
C HIS A 103 6.18 18.08 -16.87
N GLY A 104 5.71 18.98 -16.00
CA GLY A 104 4.50 18.74 -15.22
C GLY A 104 3.24 18.63 -16.08
N LYS A 105 3.10 19.48 -17.11
CA LYS A 105 1.97 19.40 -18.06
C LYS A 105 1.91 18.08 -18.80
N LYS A 106 3.06 17.47 -19.12
CA LYS A 106 3.10 16.13 -19.72
C LYS A 106 2.56 15.06 -18.75
N ILE A 107 2.98 15.09 -17.49
CA ILE A 107 2.48 14.17 -16.45
C ILE A 107 0.97 14.35 -16.27
N CYS A 108 0.49 15.59 -16.09
CA CYS A 108 -0.94 15.89 -15.96
C CYS A 108 -1.75 15.38 -17.15
N LYS A 109 -1.25 15.54 -18.38
CA LYS A 109 -1.92 15.02 -19.58
C LYS A 109 -2.09 13.50 -19.53
N ILE A 110 -1.06 12.76 -19.14
CA ILE A 110 -1.14 11.29 -19.03
C ILE A 110 -2.12 10.87 -17.94
N MET A 111 -2.13 11.54 -16.79
CA MET A 111 -3.09 11.26 -15.72
C MET A 111 -4.53 11.55 -16.15
N ASP A 112 -4.76 12.68 -16.83
CA ASP A 112 -6.07 13.04 -17.38
C ASP A 112 -6.54 12.01 -18.43
N MET A 113 -5.62 11.46 -19.24
CA MET A 113 -5.94 10.41 -20.21
C MET A 113 -6.26 9.08 -19.53
N ALA A 114 -5.49 8.69 -18.51
CA ALA A 114 -5.71 7.47 -17.73
C ALA A 114 -7.10 7.48 -17.07
N MET A 115 -7.45 8.59 -16.45
CA MET A 115 -8.77 8.81 -15.84
C MET A 115 -9.90 8.75 -16.87
N LYS A 116 -9.72 9.32 -18.07
CA LYS A 116 -10.75 9.31 -19.12
C LYS A 116 -11.06 7.92 -19.67
N VAL A 117 -10.07 7.02 -19.68
CA VAL A 117 -10.24 5.66 -20.21
C VAL A 117 -10.38 4.61 -19.11
N GLY A 118 -10.29 4.99 -17.84
CA GLY A 118 -10.37 4.09 -16.70
C GLY A 118 -9.23 3.09 -16.66
N ALA A 119 -7.97 3.54 -16.77
CA ALA A 119 -6.79 2.68 -16.72
C ALA A 119 -5.79 3.12 -15.65
N PRO A 120 -4.98 2.19 -15.08
CA PRO A 120 -3.98 2.51 -14.07
C PRO A 120 -2.92 3.51 -14.54
N VAL A 121 -2.38 4.30 -13.60
CA VAL A 121 -1.22 5.20 -13.81
C VAL A 121 -0.02 4.72 -12.99
N ILE A 122 1.16 4.70 -13.62
CA ILE A 122 2.43 4.33 -12.99
C ILE A 122 3.44 5.46 -13.14
N GLY A 123 3.95 5.96 -12.02
CA GLY A 123 5.04 6.93 -11.97
C GLY A 123 6.38 6.28 -11.67
N LEU A 124 7.37 6.47 -12.53
CA LEU A 124 8.77 6.09 -12.28
C LEU A 124 9.58 7.35 -11.95
N ASN A 125 9.83 7.57 -10.67
CA ASN A 125 10.37 8.81 -10.12
C ASN A 125 11.89 8.74 -9.97
N ASP A 126 12.57 9.73 -10.54
CA ASP A 126 14.04 9.92 -10.49
C ASP A 126 14.33 11.39 -10.75
N SER A 127 14.09 12.24 -9.73
CA SER A 127 14.09 13.69 -9.83
C SER A 127 14.76 14.35 -8.64
N GLY A 128 15.67 15.28 -8.93
CA GLY A 128 16.26 16.17 -7.92
C GLY A 128 15.27 17.16 -7.29
N GLY A 129 14.00 17.19 -7.72
CA GLY A 129 12.96 18.07 -7.19
C GLY A 129 12.55 19.17 -8.18
N ALA A 130 12.17 20.33 -7.65
CA ALA A 130 11.76 21.48 -8.48
C ALA A 130 12.93 22.00 -9.33
N ARG A 131 12.65 22.36 -10.58
CA ARG A 131 13.62 23.11 -11.40
C ARG A 131 13.66 24.55 -10.92
N VAL A 132 14.69 24.87 -10.14
CA VAL A 132 14.85 26.17 -9.47
C VAL A 132 14.95 27.33 -10.49
N GLN A 133 15.54 27.08 -11.66
CA GLN A 133 15.72 28.06 -12.73
C GLN A 133 14.39 28.57 -13.33
N GLU A 134 13.31 27.81 -13.21
CA GLU A 134 11.98 28.22 -13.69
C GLU A 134 11.09 28.79 -12.56
N GLY A 135 11.53 28.70 -11.30
CA GLY A 135 10.90 29.37 -10.17
C GLY A 135 9.47 28.87 -9.91
N VAL A 136 8.53 29.82 -9.78
CA VAL A 136 7.16 29.56 -9.30
C VAL A 136 6.36 28.61 -10.20
N VAL A 137 6.67 28.52 -11.50
CA VAL A 137 5.95 27.60 -12.40
C VAL A 137 6.24 26.13 -12.06
N SER A 138 7.40 25.84 -11.46
CA SER A 138 7.72 24.50 -10.95
C SER A 138 6.80 24.12 -9.78
N LEU A 139 6.43 25.08 -8.92
CA LEU A 139 5.47 24.85 -7.83
C LEU A 139 4.05 24.67 -8.35
N GLY A 140 3.64 25.48 -9.33
CA GLY A 140 2.34 25.32 -10.00
C GLY A 140 2.20 23.94 -10.64
N ALA A 141 3.25 23.47 -11.31
CA ALA A 141 3.30 22.15 -11.93
C ALA A 141 3.16 21.00 -10.91
N TYR A 142 3.77 21.13 -9.72
CA TYR A 142 3.56 20.17 -8.64
C TYR A 142 2.12 20.17 -8.14
N ALA A 143 1.57 21.35 -7.85
CA ALA A 143 0.18 21.47 -7.37
C ALA A 143 -0.82 20.88 -8.37
N ASP A 144 -0.60 21.09 -9.66
CA ASP A 144 -1.41 20.50 -10.72
C ASP A 144 -1.38 18.97 -10.69
N ILE A 145 -0.21 18.35 -10.49
CA ILE A 145 -0.06 16.89 -10.36
C ILE A 145 -0.77 16.38 -9.10
N PHE A 146 -0.58 17.05 -7.97
CA PHE A 146 -1.21 16.65 -6.70
C PHE A 146 -2.73 16.64 -6.82
N LEU A 147 -3.30 17.65 -7.46
CA LEU A 147 -4.74 17.68 -7.74
C LEU A 147 -5.19 16.45 -8.53
N ARG A 148 -4.46 16.05 -9.58
CA ARG A 148 -4.81 14.84 -10.36
C ARG A 148 -4.64 13.58 -9.53
N ASN A 149 -3.62 13.48 -8.68
CA ASN A 149 -3.46 12.33 -7.81
C ASN A 149 -4.66 12.18 -6.87
N THR A 150 -5.11 13.28 -6.27
CA THR A 150 -6.28 13.30 -5.40
C THR A 150 -7.56 12.96 -6.15
N LEU A 151 -7.77 13.53 -7.34
CA LEU A 151 -8.96 13.24 -8.15
C LEU A 151 -9.00 11.79 -8.68
N ALA A 152 -7.83 11.16 -8.85
CA ALA A 152 -7.71 9.77 -9.30
C ALA A 152 -7.75 8.74 -8.16
N SER A 153 -7.60 9.17 -6.90
CA SER A 153 -7.56 8.29 -5.73
C SER A 153 -8.87 7.52 -5.60
N GLY A 154 -8.78 6.18 -5.59
CA GLY A 154 -9.94 5.28 -5.57
C GLY A 154 -10.77 5.26 -6.87
N VAL A 155 -10.25 5.81 -7.97
CA VAL A 155 -10.90 5.77 -9.30
C VAL A 155 -10.13 4.88 -10.26
N VAL A 156 -8.83 5.13 -10.43
CA VAL A 156 -7.90 4.25 -11.15
C VAL A 156 -6.72 3.93 -10.23
N PRO A 157 -6.15 2.72 -10.27
CA PRO A 157 -4.97 2.41 -9.46
C PRO A 157 -3.78 3.31 -9.82
N GLN A 158 -3.13 3.86 -8.80
CA GLN A 158 -1.95 4.71 -8.92
C GLN A 158 -0.76 4.08 -8.20
N LEU A 159 0.31 3.80 -8.93
CA LEU A 159 1.53 3.21 -8.36
C LEU A 159 2.75 4.11 -8.62
N SER A 160 3.62 4.23 -7.62
CA SER A 160 4.86 4.99 -7.71
C SER A 160 6.06 4.09 -7.45
N ALA A 161 7.08 4.17 -8.30
CA ALA A 161 8.39 3.58 -8.05
C ALA A 161 9.43 4.69 -7.94
N ILE A 162 10.07 4.79 -6.77
CA ILE A 162 11.18 5.70 -6.53
C ILE A 162 12.47 4.98 -6.91
N MET A 163 13.03 5.36 -8.06
CA MET A 163 14.20 4.75 -8.69
C MET A 163 15.41 5.70 -8.67
N GLY A 164 15.30 6.79 -7.92
CA GLY A 164 16.38 7.72 -7.66
C GLY A 164 16.03 8.76 -6.61
N PRO A 165 16.65 9.95 -6.65
CA PRO A 165 16.28 11.02 -5.74
C PRO A 165 14.81 11.41 -5.94
N CYS A 166 14.15 11.78 -4.85
CA CYS A 166 12.83 12.38 -4.82
C CYS A 166 12.83 13.40 -3.68
N ALA A 167 13.15 14.65 -3.99
CA ALA A 167 13.40 15.67 -2.98
C ALA A 167 12.39 16.82 -2.99
N GLY A 168 12.10 17.37 -1.82
CA GLY A 168 11.25 18.55 -1.68
C GLY A 168 9.79 18.24 -2.01
N GLY A 169 9.19 19.06 -2.88
CA GLY A 169 7.79 18.87 -3.30
C GLY A 169 7.53 17.57 -4.06
N ALA A 170 8.54 16.95 -4.65
CA ALA A 170 8.39 15.72 -5.44
C ALA A 170 7.81 14.55 -4.63
N VAL A 171 8.01 14.55 -3.32
CA VAL A 171 7.63 13.43 -2.43
C VAL A 171 6.12 13.31 -2.26
N TYR A 172 5.37 14.40 -2.45
CA TYR A 172 3.94 14.40 -2.16
C TYR A 172 3.10 13.68 -3.20
N SER A 173 3.54 13.61 -4.46
CA SER A 173 2.81 12.84 -5.48
C SER A 173 2.83 11.34 -5.16
N PRO A 174 4.00 10.69 -4.93
CA PRO A 174 4.05 9.31 -4.46
C PRO A 174 3.29 9.05 -3.15
N ALA A 175 3.33 10.00 -2.21
CA ALA A 175 2.60 9.87 -0.95
C ALA A 175 1.07 9.85 -1.10
N ILE A 176 0.53 10.41 -2.19
CA ILE A 176 -0.92 10.38 -2.50
C ILE A 176 -1.28 9.12 -3.32
N THR A 177 -0.33 8.55 -4.07
CA THR A 177 -0.57 7.30 -4.82
C THR A 177 -0.81 6.12 -3.90
N ASP A 178 -1.48 5.08 -4.40
CA ASP A 178 -1.93 3.94 -3.58
C ASP A 178 -0.78 3.11 -3.05
N PHE A 179 0.27 2.92 -3.85
CA PHE A 179 1.46 2.16 -3.47
C PHE A 179 2.74 2.85 -3.91
N THR A 180 3.70 2.94 -2.99
CA THR A 180 5.04 3.44 -3.24
C THR A 180 6.07 2.32 -3.04
N LEU A 181 6.82 2.01 -4.09
CA LEU A 181 7.95 1.09 -4.07
C LEU A 181 9.24 1.90 -4.15
N MET A 182 10.26 1.53 -3.39
CA MET A 182 11.56 2.22 -3.40
C MET A 182 12.68 1.23 -3.69
N VAL A 183 13.68 1.65 -4.48
CA VAL A 183 14.85 0.83 -4.79
C VAL A 183 15.97 1.06 -3.76
N GLU A 184 16.44 0.01 -3.13
CA GLU A 184 17.49 0.05 -2.11
C GLU A 184 18.79 0.67 -2.67
N ASN A 185 19.47 1.46 -1.82
CA ASN A 185 20.78 2.06 -2.07
C ASN A 185 20.87 3.08 -3.23
N THR A 186 19.87 3.12 -4.11
CA THR A 186 19.88 3.98 -5.31
C THR A 186 18.76 5.03 -5.29
N SER A 187 17.74 4.83 -4.46
CA SER A 187 16.64 5.80 -4.25
C SER A 187 16.71 6.48 -2.90
N ASN A 188 16.18 7.70 -2.82
CA ASN A 188 15.95 8.40 -1.56
C ASN A 188 14.78 9.36 -1.69
N MET A 189 14.05 9.54 -0.60
CA MET A 189 12.91 10.44 -0.54
C MET A 189 12.97 11.31 0.72
N PHE A 190 12.83 12.63 0.59
CA PHE A 190 12.76 13.53 1.76
C PHE A 190 12.20 14.90 1.38
N VAL A 191 11.43 15.49 2.28
CA VAL A 191 10.97 16.89 2.14
C VAL A 191 12.17 17.83 2.25
N THR A 192 13.05 17.60 3.22
CA THR A 192 14.22 18.43 3.51
C THR A 192 15.48 17.58 3.46
N GLY A 193 16.44 17.94 2.61
CA GLY A 193 17.65 17.16 2.43
C GLY A 193 18.64 17.25 3.60
N PRO A 194 19.57 16.29 3.74
CA PRO A 194 20.45 16.18 4.90
C PRO A 194 21.30 17.43 5.18
N LYS A 195 21.71 18.15 4.13
CA LYS A 195 22.49 19.39 4.28
C LYS A 195 21.69 20.46 5.04
N VAL A 196 20.40 20.60 4.73
CA VAL A 196 19.53 21.59 5.38
C VAL A 196 19.23 21.16 6.82
N VAL A 197 18.98 19.86 7.05
CA VAL A 197 18.84 19.29 8.40
C VAL A 197 20.07 19.65 9.23
N LYS A 198 21.29 19.32 8.76
CA LYS A 198 22.54 19.67 9.45
C LYS A 198 22.68 21.16 9.75
N THR A 199 22.33 22.03 8.79
CA THR A 199 22.44 23.48 9.00
C THR A 199 21.45 24.02 10.03
N VAL A 200 20.25 23.44 10.12
CA VAL A 200 19.16 23.95 10.96
C VAL A 200 19.09 23.28 12.33
N THR A 201 19.24 21.96 12.38
CA THR A 201 19.11 21.15 13.62
C THR A 201 20.45 20.72 14.19
N HIS A 202 21.56 20.93 13.46
CA HIS A 202 22.90 20.43 13.79
C HIS A 202 23.01 18.89 13.85
N GLU A 203 22.03 18.18 13.28
CA GLU A 203 22.06 16.73 13.19
C GLU A 203 22.87 16.27 11.98
N ASP A 204 23.82 15.36 12.21
CA ASP A 204 24.58 14.69 11.17
C ASP A 204 23.88 13.39 10.78
N ILE A 205 23.27 13.38 9.59
CA ILE A 205 22.55 12.22 9.04
C ILE A 205 22.88 12.02 7.57
N THR A 206 23.00 10.77 7.13
CA THR A 206 23.20 10.44 5.71
C THR A 206 21.88 10.45 4.93
N SER A 207 21.93 10.47 3.58
CA SER A 207 20.72 10.38 2.75
C SER A 207 19.98 9.04 2.92
N GLU A 208 20.72 7.95 3.16
CA GLU A 208 20.13 6.62 3.36
C GLU A 208 19.43 6.51 4.72
N GLU A 209 20.07 7.02 5.78
CA GLU A 209 19.46 7.06 7.11
C GLU A 209 18.25 7.99 7.19
N LEU A 210 18.29 9.12 6.47
CA LEU A 210 17.21 10.09 6.47
C LEU A 210 15.99 9.61 5.66
N GLY A 211 16.22 9.02 4.48
CA GLY A 211 15.17 8.79 3.51
C GLY A 211 15.44 7.67 2.51
N GLY A 212 16.28 6.69 2.86
CA GLY A 212 16.51 5.49 2.06
C GLY A 212 15.28 4.57 2.01
N ALA A 213 15.31 3.59 1.11
CA ALA A 213 14.20 2.65 0.89
C ALA A 213 13.84 1.88 2.18
N VAL A 214 14.85 1.37 2.89
CA VAL A 214 14.66 0.60 4.13
C VAL A 214 14.12 1.50 5.25
N THR A 215 14.63 2.73 5.37
CA THR A 215 14.12 3.72 6.33
C THR A 215 12.63 3.97 6.10
N HIS A 216 12.22 4.16 4.86
CA HIS A 216 10.81 4.43 4.57
C HIS A 216 9.89 3.22 4.77
N ALA A 217 10.38 2.00 4.49
CA ALA A 217 9.60 0.77 4.62
C ALA A 217 9.51 0.24 6.07
N SER A 218 10.51 0.52 6.92
CA SER A 218 10.58 -0.04 8.28
C SER A 218 10.31 0.96 9.40
N LYS A 219 10.54 2.26 9.17
CA LYS A 219 10.39 3.30 10.20
C LYS A 219 9.23 4.25 9.92
N SER A 220 9.22 4.88 8.74
CA SER A 220 8.22 5.92 8.44
C SER A 220 6.86 5.39 7.97
N GLY A 221 6.83 4.18 7.39
CA GLY A 221 5.63 3.61 6.76
C GLY A 221 5.24 4.22 5.41
N VAL A 222 6.05 5.11 4.81
CA VAL A 222 5.74 5.75 3.53
C VAL A 222 5.95 4.81 2.34
N ALA A 223 6.98 3.96 2.37
CA ALA A 223 7.23 2.97 1.33
C ALA A 223 6.54 1.65 1.70
N HIS A 224 5.83 1.07 0.74
CA HIS A 224 5.15 -0.21 0.89
C HIS A 224 6.12 -1.38 0.64
N PHE A 225 7.10 -1.17 -0.25
CA PHE A 225 8.15 -2.16 -0.54
C PHE A 225 9.51 -1.49 -0.69
N ALA A 226 10.52 -2.07 -0.03
CA ALA A 226 11.93 -1.86 -0.36
C ALA A 226 12.36 -2.98 -1.33
N CYS A 227 12.77 -2.59 -2.53
CA CYS A 227 13.15 -3.51 -3.61
C CYS A 227 14.67 -3.53 -3.78
N PRO A 228 15.30 -4.71 -3.89
CA PRO A 228 16.75 -4.84 -3.94
C PRO A 228 17.40 -4.22 -5.19
N ASN A 229 16.64 -4.08 -6.28
CA ASN A 229 17.10 -3.44 -7.53
C ASN A 229 15.92 -2.96 -8.40
N GLU A 230 16.25 -2.21 -9.46
CA GLU A 230 15.27 -1.64 -10.39
C GLU A 230 14.42 -2.71 -11.09
N ALA A 231 15.02 -3.80 -11.57
CA ALA A 231 14.28 -4.86 -12.27
C ALA A 231 13.26 -5.54 -11.34
N HIS A 232 13.65 -5.85 -10.10
CA HIS A 232 12.74 -6.40 -9.09
C HIS A 232 11.58 -5.45 -8.81
N CYS A 233 11.84 -4.15 -8.69
CA CYS A 233 10.81 -3.13 -8.48
C CYS A 233 9.78 -3.12 -9.63
N LEU A 234 10.24 -3.10 -10.88
CA LEU A 234 9.36 -3.08 -12.06
C LEU A 234 8.55 -4.37 -12.22
N LEU A 235 9.15 -5.54 -11.95
CA LEU A 235 8.44 -6.82 -11.96
C LEU A 235 7.43 -6.93 -10.80
N THR A 236 7.74 -6.32 -9.66
CA THR A 236 6.80 -6.22 -8.52
C THR A 236 5.60 -5.36 -8.90
N LEU A 237 5.80 -4.22 -9.58
CA LEU A 237 4.70 -3.41 -10.11
C LEU A 237 3.78 -4.20 -11.05
N ARG A 238 4.36 -4.96 -12.00
CA ARG A 238 3.58 -5.83 -12.90
C ARG A 238 2.75 -6.83 -12.11
N ARG A 239 3.37 -7.49 -11.13
CA ARG A 239 2.69 -8.45 -10.24
C ARG A 239 1.61 -7.80 -9.39
N MET A 240 1.80 -6.58 -8.89
CA MET A 240 0.77 -5.89 -8.11
C MET A 240 -0.45 -5.57 -8.96
N LEU A 241 -0.23 -5.09 -10.19
CA LEU A 241 -1.31 -4.81 -11.13
C LEU A 241 -2.12 -6.06 -11.49
N SER A 242 -1.53 -7.26 -11.46
CA SER A 242 -2.27 -8.50 -11.69
C SER A 242 -3.35 -8.79 -10.64
N TYR A 243 -3.35 -8.11 -9.49
CA TYR A 243 -4.40 -8.22 -8.45
C TYR A 243 -5.42 -7.08 -8.50
N MET A 244 -5.17 -6.04 -9.31
CA MET A 244 -5.99 -4.82 -9.32
C MET A 244 -6.88 -4.80 -10.57
N PRO A 245 -8.13 -4.30 -10.49
CA PRO A 245 -8.92 -3.99 -11.69
C PRO A 245 -8.30 -2.84 -12.49
N GLN A 246 -8.86 -2.52 -13.67
CA GLN A 246 -8.41 -1.33 -14.42
C GLN A 246 -8.83 -0.02 -13.75
N ASN A 247 -9.99 -0.04 -13.08
CA ASN A 247 -10.64 1.09 -12.43
C ASN A 247 -11.69 0.58 -11.41
N ASN A 248 -12.31 1.47 -10.66
CA ASN A 248 -13.28 1.13 -9.61
C ASN A 248 -14.66 0.63 -10.09
N GLN A 249 -14.92 0.59 -11.41
CA GLN A 249 -16.16 0.05 -11.98
C GLN A 249 -16.02 -1.41 -12.42
N GLU A 250 -14.85 -2.02 -12.22
CA GLU A 250 -14.55 -3.40 -12.58
C GLU A 250 -14.18 -4.21 -11.34
N ASP A 251 -14.47 -5.51 -11.38
CA ASP A 251 -13.96 -6.45 -10.39
C ASP A 251 -12.48 -6.79 -10.67
N PRO A 252 -11.71 -7.18 -9.65
CA PRO A 252 -10.35 -7.64 -9.83
C PRO A 252 -10.24 -8.80 -10.83
N PRO A 253 -9.16 -8.87 -11.62
CA PRO A 253 -8.99 -9.91 -12.62
C PRO A 253 -8.93 -11.31 -11.96
N ARG A 254 -9.69 -12.26 -12.51
CA ARG A 254 -9.64 -13.66 -12.10
C ARG A 254 -8.58 -14.40 -12.90
N GLN A 255 -7.77 -15.21 -12.23
CA GLN A 255 -6.84 -16.14 -12.86
C GLN A 255 -7.36 -17.57 -12.70
N PRO A 256 -7.08 -18.47 -13.66
CA PRO A 256 -7.37 -19.89 -13.49
C PRO A 256 -6.66 -20.41 -12.23
N VAL A 257 -7.43 -20.97 -11.30
CA VAL A 257 -6.90 -21.51 -10.04
C VAL A 257 -6.42 -22.94 -10.30
N PRO A 258 -5.15 -23.28 -10.01
CA PRO A 258 -4.70 -24.67 -10.08
C PRO A 258 -5.45 -25.51 -9.03
N GLN A 259 -5.75 -26.76 -9.37
CA GLN A 259 -6.49 -27.65 -8.47
C GLN A 259 -5.68 -27.88 -7.17
N GLN A 260 -6.23 -27.46 -6.04
CA GLN A 260 -5.62 -27.60 -4.71
C GLN A 260 -6.61 -28.30 -3.75
N PRO A 261 -6.13 -29.02 -2.72
CA PRO A 261 -6.99 -29.57 -1.67
C PRO A 261 -7.82 -28.46 -1.00
N LEU A 262 -9.11 -28.72 -0.79
CA LEU A 262 -10.03 -27.79 -0.11
C LEU A 262 -9.86 -27.78 1.41
N THR A 263 -9.23 -28.83 1.96
CA THR A 263 -8.93 -28.97 3.39
C THR A 263 -7.42 -29.11 3.61
N ASP A 264 -6.94 -28.64 4.75
CA ASP A 264 -5.56 -28.84 5.22
C ASP A 264 -5.56 -29.20 6.71
N ASP A 265 -5.49 -30.51 7.01
CA ASP A 265 -5.47 -31.07 8.36
C ASP A 265 -4.28 -30.56 9.20
N THR A 266 -3.27 -29.98 8.57
CA THR A 266 -2.08 -29.48 9.27
C THR A 266 -2.21 -28.03 9.76
N LEU A 267 -3.32 -27.33 9.46
CA LEU A 267 -3.61 -25.99 9.97
C LEU A 267 -3.77 -25.95 11.49
N ALA A 268 -4.44 -26.94 12.08
CA ALA A 268 -4.65 -27.01 13.53
C ALA A 268 -3.32 -27.10 14.30
N ALA A 269 -2.32 -27.77 13.73
CA ALA A 269 -1.01 -27.96 14.35
C ALA A 269 -0.14 -26.69 14.36
N LEU A 270 -0.52 -25.63 13.63
CA LEU A 270 0.21 -24.36 13.62
C LEU A 270 0.00 -23.57 14.91
N ILE A 271 -1.14 -23.75 15.59
CA ILE A 271 -1.48 -23.02 16.80
C ILE A 271 -0.93 -23.78 18.00
N PRO A 272 0.00 -23.20 18.77
CA PRO A 272 0.48 -23.85 19.98
C PRO A 272 -0.65 -23.99 21.01
N ALA A 273 -0.69 -25.13 21.71
CA ALA A 273 -1.61 -25.33 22.83
C ALA A 273 -1.39 -24.30 23.96
N GLU A 274 -0.16 -23.81 24.12
CA GLU A 274 0.18 -22.76 25.06
C GLU A 274 -0.21 -21.38 24.51
N ALA A 275 -1.14 -20.70 25.18
CA ALA A 275 -1.63 -19.37 24.82
C ALA A 275 -0.55 -18.27 24.73
N THR A 276 0.57 -18.43 25.44
CA THR A 276 1.69 -17.47 25.46
C THR A 276 2.71 -17.69 24.34
N ARG A 277 2.67 -18.85 23.67
CA ARG A 277 3.62 -19.18 22.61
C ARG A 277 3.14 -18.58 21.28
N PRO A 278 3.99 -17.79 20.59
CA PRO A 278 3.64 -17.23 19.28
C PRO A 278 3.78 -18.28 18.16
N TYR A 279 3.19 -17.97 17.00
CA TYR A 279 3.36 -18.67 15.73
C TYR A 279 3.42 -17.65 14.58
N ASP A 280 3.85 -18.05 13.39
CA ASP A 280 3.84 -17.18 12.21
C ASP A 280 2.46 -17.21 11.53
N MET A 281 1.68 -16.14 11.68
CA MET A 281 0.38 -16.01 11.01
C MET A 281 0.50 -16.10 9.48
N LYS A 282 1.67 -15.80 8.90
CA LYS A 282 1.89 -15.96 7.47
C LYS A 282 1.84 -17.41 7.04
N ASP A 283 2.11 -18.37 7.93
CA ASP A 283 1.95 -19.78 7.61
C ASP A 283 0.47 -20.17 7.49
N VAL A 284 -0.42 -19.59 8.31
CA VAL A 284 -1.88 -19.73 8.15
C VAL A 284 -2.32 -19.09 6.84
N ILE A 285 -1.92 -17.84 6.59
CA ILE A 285 -2.26 -17.08 5.38
C ILE A 285 -1.82 -17.85 4.12
N ARG A 286 -0.54 -18.27 4.02
CA ARG A 286 0.00 -18.98 2.84
C ARG A 286 -0.70 -20.31 2.51
N ARG A 287 -1.35 -20.93 3.51
CA ARG A 287 -2.09 -22.19 3.35
C ARG A 287 -3.55 -22.00 2.98
N VAL A 288 -4.06 -20.77 3.12
CA VAL A 288 -5.47 -20.47 2.90
C VAL A 288 -5.68 -19.52 1.72
N VAL A 289 -4.84 -18.49 1.57
CA VAL A 289 -4.97 -17.45 0.54
C VAL A 289 -3.79 -17.43 -0.41
N ASP A 290 -4.03 -16.88 -1.60
CA ASP A 290 -3.03 -16.80 -2.64
C ASP A 290 -2.13 -15.54 -2.58
N LYS A 291 -2.44 -14.44 -1.80
CA LYS A 291 -1.57 -13.29 -1.37
C LYS A 291 -2.33 -12.08 -0.72
N ASP A 292 -1.61 -11.11 -0.13
CA ASP A 292 -2.04 -10.02 0.80
C ASP A 292 -2.56 -8.67 0.18
N CYS A 293 -3.44 -7.91 0.88
CA CYS A 293 -3.84 -6.48 0.63
C CYS A 293 -4.53 -5.79 1.87
N PHE A 294 -4.73 -4.44 1.88
CA PHE A 294 -4.99 -3.61 3.10
C PHE A 294 -6.28 -2.72 3.13
N VAL A 295 -7.47 -3.29 3.35
CA VAL A 295 -8.76 -2.61 3.66
C VAL A 295 -9.25 -1.50 2.69
N ARG A 296 -8.91 -0.21 2.87
CA ARG A 296 -9.57 0.89 2.10
C ARG A 296 -9.24 0.86 0.61
N PHE A 297 -8.00 0.51 0.27
CA PHE A 297 -7.62 0.28 -1.13
C PHE A 297 -8.44 -0.87 -1.73
N CYS A 298 -8.61 -1.96 -0.96
CA CYS A 298 -9.38 -3.12 -1.41
C CYS A 298 -10.84 -2.73 -1.66
N ASP A 299 -11.45 -2.00 -0.74
CA ASP A 299 -12.83 -1.54 -0.88
C ASP A 299 -13.02 -0.65 -2.12
N ALA A 300 -12.13 0.32 -2.33
CA ALA A 300 -12.21 1.22 -3.47
C ALA A 300 -12.05 0.52 -4.84
N PHE A 301 -11.44 -0.67 -4.86
CA PHE A 301 -11.16 -1.44 -6.08
C PHE A 301 -11.82 -2.83 -6.08
N ASN A 302 -12.93 -2.99 -5.35
CA ASN A 302 -13.78 -4.18 -5.37
C ASN A 302 -13.04 -5.48 -4.99
N ILE A 303 -11.98 -5.40 -4.17
CA ILE A 303 -11.21 -6.56 -3.69
C ILE A 303 -11.81 -7.03 -2.35
N PRO A 304 -12.29 -8.28 -2.25
CA PRO A 304 -12.75 -8.85 -0.99
C PRO A 304 -11.68 -8.85 0.11
N LEU A 305 -12.12 -8.75 1.36
CA LEU A 305 -11.27 -8.76 2.54
C LEU A 305 -11.44 -10.06 3.31
N VAL A 306 -10.31 -10.71 3.60
CA VAL A 306 -10.24 -11.88 4.48
C VAL A 306 -9.32 -11.53 5.66
N THR A 307 -9.88 -11.51 6.87
CA THR A 307 -9.20 -11.05 8.08
C THR A 307 -8.96 -12.23 9.02
N PHE A 308 -7.69 -12.51 9.35
CA PHE A 308 -7.33 -13.50 10.36
C PHE A 308 -7.08 -12.81 11.71
N VAL A 309 -7.68 -13.32 12.79
CA VAL A 309 -7.63 -12.68 14.11
C VAL A 309 -6.93 -13.56 15.16
N ASP A 310 -5.84 -13.03 15.69
CA ASP A 310 -5.20 -13.47 16.95
C ASP A 310 -4.60 -12.25 17.65
N VAL A 311 -5.45 -11.48 18.34
CA VAL A 311 -5.12 -10.20 18.95
C VAL A 311 -5.54 -10.15 20.44
N PRO A 312 -4.58 -9.98 21.37
CA PRO A 312 -4.89 -9.89 22.80
C PRO A 312 -5.30 -8.49 23.26
N GLY A 313 -5.27 -7.49 22.38
CA GLY A 313 -5.56 -6.09 22.69
C GLY A 313 -4.64 -5.12 21.95
N PHE A 314 -4.71 -3.84 22.31
CA PHE A 314 -3.76 -2.82 21.87
C PHE A 314 -2.47 -2.90 22.70
N LEU A 315 -1.35 -2.47 22.12
CA LEU A 315 -0.08 -2.38 22.83
C LEU A 315 -0.17 -1.31 23.95
N PRO A 316 0.00 -1.67 25.23
CA PRO A 316 -0.02 -0.68 26.32
C PRO A 316 1.29 0.13 26.35
N GLY A 317 1.21 1.42 26.71
CA GLY A 317 2.38 2.24 26.97
C GLY A 317 2.11 3.74 26.84
N THR A 318 2.78 4.57 27.63
CA THR A 318 2.62 6.03 27.59
C THR A 318 2.98 6.62 26.22
N GLU A 319 3.99 6.05 25.55
CA GLU A 319 4.34 6.47 24.19
C GLU A 319 3.22 6.18 23.19
N GLN A 320 2.48 5.08 23.32
CA GLN A 320 1.34 4.77 22.45
C GLN A 320 0.22 5.79 22.64
N GLU A 321 -0.09 6.12 23.90
CA GLU A 321 -1.08 7.15 24.24
C GLU A 321 -0.69 8.53 23.69
N TRP A 322 0.54 8.97 23.93
CA TRP A 322 1.02 10.29 23.48
C TRP A 322 1.21 10.38 21.96
N ASN A 323 1.54 9.28 21.29
CA ASN A 323 1.62 9.21 19.83
C ASN A 323 0.25 8.95 19.17
N GLY A 324 -0.84 9.04 19.93
CA GLY A 324 -2.20 9.09 19.40
C GLY A 324 -2.79 7.75 19.01
N ILE A 325 -2.55 6.68 19.78
CA ILE A 325 -3.14 5.35 19.53
C ILE A 325 -4.66 5.38 19.38
N ILE A 326 -5.36 6.29 20.07
CA ILE A 326 -6.82 6.47 19.94
C ILE A 326 -7.20 6.85 18.51
N VAL A 327 -6.52 7.86 17.94
CA VAL A 327 -6.77 8.36 16.58
C VAL A 327 -6.31 7.33 15.56
N ASN A 328 -5.15 6.70 15.77
CA ASN A 328 -4.61 5.69 14.85
C ASN A 328 -5.42 4.40 14.84
N GLY A 329 -5.85 3.88 16.00
CA GLY A 329 -6.72 2.71 16.09
C GLY A 329 -8.09 2.94 15.46
N ALA A 330 -8.65 4.15 15.61
CA ALA A 330 -9.91 4.53 14.98
C ALA A 330 -9.85 4.54 13.43
N LYS A 331 -8.67 4.69 12.82
CA LYS A 331 -8.52 4.60 11.34
C LYS A 331 -8.89 3.20 10.82
N LEU A 332 -8.44 2.15 11.49
CA LEU A 332 -8.74 0.77 11.09
C LEU A 332 -10.23 0.44 11.31
N LEU A 333 -10.78 0.89 12.43
CA LEU A 333 -12.22 0.79 12.70
C LEU A 333 -13.04 1.48 11.60
N TYR A 334 -12.70 2.73 11.29
CA TYR A 334 -13.35 3.51 10.25
C TYR A 334 -13.27 2.81 8.89
N ALA A 335 -12.11 2.26 8.53
CA ALA A 335 -11.89 1.56 7.27
C ALA A 335 -12.82 0.34 7.11
N TYR A 336 -12.95 -0.52 8.12
CA TYR A 336 -13.85 -1.68 8.06
C TYR A 336 -15.33 -1.30 8.09
N CYS A 337 -15.69 -0.29 8.88
CA CYS A 337 -17.06 0.23 8.95
C CYS A 337 -17.51 0.87 7.63
N GLU A 338 -16.61 1.57 6.93
CA GLU A 338 -16.88 2.21 5.64
C GLU A 338 -16.95 1.19 4.50
N ALA A 339 -16.16 0.12 4.57
CA ALA A 339 -16.04 -0.86 3.50
C ALA A 339 -17.37 -1.58 3.18
N THR A 340 -17.65 -1.70 1.88
CA THR A 340 -18.84 -2.34 1.28
C THR A 340 -18.53 -3.62 0.53
N VAL A 341 -17.26 -3.88 0.18
CA VAL A 341 -16.81 -5.17 -0.37
C VAL A 341 -17.12 -6.35 0.57
N PRO A 342 -17.11 -7.61 0.07
CA PRO A 342 -17.20 -8.79 0.93
C PRO A 342 -16.10 -8.80 2.00
N LYS A 343 -16.49 -9.08 3.25
CA LYS A 343 -15.63 -9.13 4.43
C LYS A 343 -15.86 -10.43 5.17
N ILE A 344 -14.84 -11.28 5.19
CA ILE A 344 -14.84 -12.55 5.89
C ILE A 344 -13.78 -12.50 6.99
N THR A 345 -14.15 -12.93 8.19
CA THR A 345 -13.25 -12.94 9.35
C THR A 345 -13.07 -14.36 9.85
N VAL A 346 -11.84 -14.77 10.15
CA VAL A 346 -11.51 -16.05 10.77
C VAL A 346 -10.72 -15.79 12.05
N ILE A 347 -11.34 -16.06 13.20
CA ILE A 347 -10.67 -15.96 14.51
C ILE A 347 -9.95 -17.28 14.78
N THR A 348 -8.62 -17.25 14.77
CA THR A 348 -7.80 -18.46 14.99
C THR A 348 -7.56 -18.70 16.47
N ARG A 349 -7.36 -17.63 17.25
CA ARG A 349 -7.10 -17.71 18.69
C ARG A 349 -7.63 -16.47 19.44
N LYS A 350 -6.80 -15.53 19.87
CA LYS A 350 -7.25 -14.46 20.78
C LYS A 350 -8.04 -13.39 20.04
N ALA A 351 -9.11 -12.91 20.66
CA ALA A 351 -9.85 -11.75 20.16
C ALA A 351 -10.44 -10.98 21.35
N TYR A 352 -9.66 -10.06 21.91
CA TYR A 352 -10.04 -9.37 23.15
C TYR A 352 -10.39 -7.90 22.97
N GLY A 353 -11.45 -7.49 23.67
CA GLY A 353 -11.86 -6.10 23.88
C GLY A 353 -11.98 -5.30 22.58
N GLY A 354 -11.57 -4.03 22.63
CA GLY A 354 -11.63 -3.14 21.46
C GLY A 354 -10.81 -3.64 20.27
N ALA A 355 -9.80 -4.50 20.46
CA ALA A 355 -9.06 -5.05 19.34
C ALA A 355 -9.87 -6.11 18.57
N TYR A 356 -10.74 -6.88 19.23
CA TYR A 356 -11.74 -7.71 18.54
C TYR A 356 -12.67 -6.85 17.70
N ASP A 357 -13.18 -5.75 18.28
CA ASP A 357 -14.14 -4.88 17.58
C ASP A 357 -13.56 -4.36 16.27
N VAL A 358 -12.30 -3.92 16.30
CA VAL A 358 -11.59 -3.32 15.17
C VAL A 358 -11.19 -4.33 14.09
N MET A 359 -11.08 -5.62 14.41
CA MET A 359 -10.64 -6.67 13.48
C MET A 359 -11.79 -7.29 12.68
N SER A 360 -12.59 -6.45 12.01
CA SER A 360 -13.71 -6.88 11.15
C SER A 360 -14.72 -7.78 11.89
N SER A 361 -15.13 -7.36 13.08
CA SER A 361 -16.19 -8.05 13.83
C SER A 361 -17.54 -7.96 13.10
N LYS A 362 -18.44 -8.92 13.38
CA LYS A 362 -19.81 -8.94 12.83
C LYS A 362 -20.53 -7.59 13.03
N HIS A 363 -20.33 -7.00 14.21
CA HIS A 363 -20.91 -5.73 14.65
C HIS A 363 -20.56 -4.54 13.75
N ILE A 364 -19.39 -4.58 13.09
CA ILE A 364 -18.93 -3.52 12.19
C ILE A 364 -19.10 -3.90 10.72
N ARG A 365 -20.19 -4.62 10.44
CA ARG A 365 -20.61 -5.05 9.10
C ARG A 365 -19.73 -6.15 8.50
N GLY A 366 -19.12 -7.01 9.32
CA GLY A 366 -18.55 -8.27 8.83
C GLY A 366 -19.66 -9.14 8.23
N ASP A 367 -19.44 -9.71 7.04
CA ASP A 367 -20.49 -10.50 6.37
C ASP A 367 -20.57 -11.90 6.97
N LEU A 368 -19.42 -12.59 7.02
CA LEU A 368 -19.28 -13.93 7.61
C LEU A 368 -18.08 -13.99 8.55
N ASN A 369 -18.34 -14.40 9.79
CA ASN A 369 -17.36 -14.49 10.85
C ASN A 369 -17.26 -15.95 11.33
N PHE A 370 -16.13 -16.58 11.07
CA PHE A 370 -15.79 -17.93 11.51
C PHE A 370 -14.87 -17.88 12.73
N ALA A 371 -14.95 -18.91 13.57
CA ALA A 371 -14.01 -19.11 14.67
C ALA A 371 -13.47 -20.54 14.68
N TRP A 372 -12.19 -20.70 14.98
CA TRP A 372 -11.62 -22.01 15.31
C TRP A 372 -12.01 -22.42 16.74
N PRO A 373 -11.94 -23.71 17.11
CA PRO A 373 -12.22 -24.15 18.48
C PRO A 373 -11.23 -23.57 19.50
N THR A 374 -10.05 -23.16 19.03
CA THR A 374 -9.01 -22.47 19.80
C THR A 374 -9.27 -20.98 20.01
N ALA A 375 -10.35 -20.43 19.43
CA ALA A 375 -10.64 -19.02 19.55
C ALA A 375 -11.13 -18.64 20.95
N GLU A 376 -10.59 -17.55 21.48
CA GLU A 376 -10.93 -16.99 22.78
C GLU A 376 -11.45 -15.56 22.55
N ILE A 377 -12.77 -15.39 22.53
CA ILE A 377 -13.41 -14.08 22.38
C ILE A 377 -13.85 -13.58 23.75
N ALA A 378 -13.37 -12.40 24.18
CA ALA A 378 -13.69 -11.87 25.50
C ALA A 378 -13.55 -10.35 25.58
N VAL A 379 -14.18 -9.71 26.58
CA VAL A 379 -14.06 -8.27 26.81
C VAL A 379 -12.63 -7.85 27.17
N MET A 380 -11.90 -8.71 27.89
CA MET A 380 -10.48 -8.57 28.19
C MET A 380 -9.91 -9.96 28.53
N GLY A 381 -8.58 -10.06 28.67
CA GLY A 381 -7.94 -11.31 29.08
C GLY A 381 -8.48 -11.83 30.41
N ALA A 382 -8.71 -13.15 30.50
CA ALA A 382 -9.38 -13.79 31.64
C ALA A 382 -8.72 -13.46 32.99
N GLN A 383 -7.39 -13.42 33.04
CA GLN A 383 -6.66 -13.05 34.26
C GLN A 383 -7.01 -11.63 34.73
N GLY A 384 -7.02 -10.65 33.82
CA GLY A 384 -7.36 -9.27 34.16
C GLY A 384 -8.81 -9.12 34.59
N ALA A 385 -9.73 -9.82 33.92
CA ALA A 385 -11.15 -9.80 34.30
C ALA A 385 -11.38 -10.35 35.72
N VAL A 386 -10.75 -11.48 36.04
CA VAL A 386 -10.87 -12.14 37.35
C VAL A 386 -10.27 -11.30 38.47
N GLU A 387 -9.14 -10.65 38.23
CA GLU A 387 -8.51 -9.74 39.20
C GLU A 387 -9.41 -8.53 39.55
N ILE A 388 -10.34 -8.15 38.66
CA ILE A 388 -11.30 -7.07 38.90
C ILE A 388 -12.57 -7.62 39.57
N ILE A 389 -13.16 -8.68 39.02
CA ILE A 389 -14.48 -9.20 39.45
C ILE A 389 -14.39 -9.87 40.81
N PHE A 390 -13.35 -10.69 41.03
CA PHE A 390 -13.17 -11.51 42.23
C PHE A 390 -12.09 -10.97 43.16
N ALA A 391 -11.77 -9.67 43.06
CA ALA A 391 -10.67 -9.03 43.79
C ALA A 391 -10.75 -9.28 45.31
N LYS A 392 -11.95 -9.20 45.89
CA LYS A 392 -12.18 -9.37 47.32
C LYS A 392 -12.09 -10.84 47.72
N GLU A 393 -12.69 -11.71 46.95
CA GLU A 393 -12.74 -13.16 47.15
C GLU A 393 -11.33 -13.74 47.11
N ILE A 394 -10.53 -13.36 46.11
CA ILE A 394 -9.12 -13.75 45.99
C ILE A 394 -8.30 -13.24 47.17
N ALA A 395 -8.46 -11.96 47.54
CA ALA A 395 -7.73 -11.40 48.68
C ALA A 395 -8.11 -12.03 50.03
N SER A 396 -9.35 -12.53 50.15
CA SER A 396 -9.86 -13.19 51.36
C SER A 396 -9.66 -14.71 51.38
N ALA A 397 -9.16 -15.30 50.28
CA ALA A 397 -8.98 -16.74 50.17
C ALA A 397 -7.79 -17.22 51.02
N ALA A 398 -7.90 -18.44 51.54
CA ALA A 398 -6.79 -19.09 52.26
C ALA A 398 -5.57 -19.31 51.35
N ASP A 399 -5.81 -19.50 50.05
CA ASP A 399 -4.80 -19.59 49.00
C ASP A 399 -5.24 -18.71 47.82
N PRO A 400 -4.77 -17.44 47.75
CA PRO A 400 -5.13 -16.50 46.70
C PRO A 400 -4.73 -16.97 45.30
N ASP A 401 -3.59 -17.67 45.15
CA ASP A 401 -3.11 -18.13 43.83
C ASP A 401 -3.98 -19.28 43.31
N ALA A 402 -4.33 -20.24 44.17
CA ALA A 402 -5.25 -21.31 43.82
C ALA A 402 -6.66 -20.78 43.51
N ALA A 403 -7.16 -19.82 44.30
CA ALA A 403 -8.46 -19.18 44.06
C ALA A 403 -8.48 -18.43 42.72
N LYS A 404 -7.43 -17.65 42.46
CA LYS A 404 -7.26 -16.93 41.18
C LYS A 404 -7.25 -17.90 39.99
N LYS A 405 -6.45 -18.96 40.05
CA LYS A 405 -6.39 -19.97 38.99
C LYS A 405 -7.77 -20.58 38.73
N LYS A 406 -8.47 -20.99 39.79
CA LYS A 406 -9.82 -21.54 39.69
C LYS A 406 -10.78 -20.57 38.98
N PHE A 407 -10.80 -19.30 39.39
CA PHE A 407 -11.67 -18.29 38.78
C PHE A 407 -11.28 -17.98 37.33
N VAL A 408 -9.99 -18.03 36.97
CA VAL A 408 -9.54 -17.89 35.58
C VAL A 408 -10.01 -19.06 34.71
N ASP A 409 -9.88 -20.30 35.19
CA ASP A 409 -10.35 -21.48 34.47
C ASP A 409 -11.88 -21.44 34.28
N GLU A 410 -12.61 -21.02 35.32
CA GLU A 410 -14.07 -20.85 35.28
C GLU A 410 -14.49 -19.74 34.32
N TYR A 411 -13.87 -18.55 34.38
CA TYR A 411 -14.14 -17.44 33.48
C TYR A 411 -13.82 -17.81 32.02
N THR A 412 -12.72 -18.52 31.78
CA THR A 412 -12.33 -18.97 30.44
C THR A 412 -13.35 -19.94 29.88
N THR A 413 -13.78 -20.91 30.69
CA THR A 413 -14.79 -21.89 30.30
C THR A 413 -16.14 -21.25 29.99
N LEU A 414 -16.56 -20.27 30.80
CA LEU A 414 -17.86 -19.63 30.64
C LEU A 414 -17.88 -18.59 29.51
N PHE A 415 -16.84 -17.76 29.41
CA PHE A 415 -16.88 -16.54 28.59
C PHE A 415 -15.83 -16.49 27.49
N ALA A 416 -14.62 -17.02 27.70
CA ALA A 416 -13.52 -16.89 26.74
C ALA A 416 -13.39 -18.13 25.85
N ASN A 417 -14.48 -18.47 25.17
CA ASN A 417 -14.57 -19.58 24.21
C ASN A 417 -15.41 -19.14 23.00
N PRO A 418 -15.34 -19.82 21.85
CA PRO A 418 -16.03 -19.37 20.65
C PRO A 418 -17.52 -19.72 20.65
N PHE A 419 -17.93 -20.69 21.45
CA PHE A 419 -19.29 -21.21 21.50
C PHE A 419 -20.25 -20.21 22.13
N GLU A 420 -19.80 -19.49 23.17
CA GLU A 420 -20.59 -18.43 23.80
C GLU A 420 -20.87 -17.31 22.79
N ALA A 421 -19.84 -16.81 22.10
CA ALA A 421 -20.01 -15.79 21.07
C ALA A 421 -20.87 -16.26 19.89
N ALA A 422 -20.76 -17.53 19.49
CA ALA A 422 -21.62 -18.14 18.48
C ALA A 422 -23.09 -18.24 18.93
N SER A 423 -23.35 -18.49 20.22
CA SER A 423 -24.72 -18.57 20.76
C SER A 423 -25.48 -17.24 20.64
N PHE A 424 -24.77 -16.11 20.63
CA PHE A 424 -25.32 -14.77 20.38
C PHE A 424 -25.40 -14.43 18.88
N GLY A 425 -24.88 -15.27 17.99
CA GLY A 425 -24.81 -15.01 16.55
C GLY A 425 -23.71 -14.01 16.15
N TYR A 426 -22.74 -13.73 17.02
CA TYR A 426 -21.60 -12.87 16.69
C TYR A 426 -20.56 -13.60 15.84
N ILE A 427 -20.56 -14.93 15.92
CA ILE A 427 -19.81 -15.86 15.08
C ILE A 427 -20.84 -16.72 14.36
N ASP A 428 -20.76 -16.79 13.03
CA ASP A 428 -21.70 -17.53 12.19
C ASP A 428 -21.50 -19.05 12.32
N GLU A 429 -20.25 -19.49 12.42
CA GLU A 429 -19.91 -20.90 12.56
C GLU A 429 -18.59 -21.08 13.30
N VAL A 430 -18.55 -22.03 14.24
CA VAL A 430 -17.30 -22.56 14.80
C VAL A 430 -16.88 -23.74 13.92
N ILE A 431 -15.76 -23.59 13.21
CA ILE A 431 -15.33 -24.53 12.16
C ILE A 431 -14.07 -25.29 12.58
N ASP A 432 -13.88 -26.49 12.04
CA ASP A 432 -12.58 -27.16 12.12
C ASP A 432 -11.52 -26.32 11.37
N PRO A 433 -10.33 -26.07 11.93
CA PRO A 433 -9.26 -25.37 11.23
C PRO A 433 -8.98 -25.89 9.83
N ALA A 434 -9.10 -27.20 9.60
CA ALA A 434 -8.89 -27.83 8.30
C ALA A 434 -9.89 -27.37 7.23
N GLU A 435 -11.10 -26.95 7.63
CA GLU A 435 -12.16 -26.51 6.72
C GLU A 435 -12.03 -25.05 6.28
N THR A 436 -11.14 -24.26 6.91
CA THR A 436 -11.03 -22.81 6.73
C THR A 436 -11.05 -22.37 5.27
N ARG A 437 -10.27 -23.05 4.41
CA ARG A 437 -10.19 -22.72 2.99
C ARG A 437 -11.52 -22.94 2.28
N SER A 438 -12.14 -24.11 2.46
CA SER A 438 -13.45 -24.42 1.88
C SER A 438 -14.54 -23.43 2.29
N ARG A 439 -14.53 -22.99 3.56
CA ARG A 439 -15.49 -22.04 4.11
C ARG A 439 -15.30 -20.64 3.53
N ILE A 440 -14.06 -20.18 3.40
CA ILE A 440 -13.76 -18.89 2.75
C ILE A 440 -14.18 -18.92 1.28
N ILE A 441 -13.90 -19.99 0.54
CA ILE A 441 -14.30 -20.10 -0.87
C ILE A 441 -15.82 -20.00 -1.00
N SER A 442 -16.57 -20.82 -0.26
CA SER A 442 -18.03 -20.81 -0.29
C SER A 442 -18.63 -19.46 0.13
N ALA A 443 -18.01 -18.81 1.13
CA ALA A 443 -18.38 -17.47 1.56
C ALA A 443 -18.16 -16.42 0.45
N LEU A 444 -17.01 -16.43 -0.21
CA LEU A 444 -16.72 -15.51 -1.32
C LEU A 444 -17.65 -15.72 -2.52
N GLU A 445 -17.94 -16.98 -2.87
CA GLU A 445 -18.90 -17.32 -3.93
C GLU A 445 -20.31 -16.79 -3.60
N THR A 446 -20.74 -16.94 -2.35
CA THR A 446 -22.05 -16.44 -1.89
C THR A 446 -22.12 -14.91 -1.90
N LEU A 447 -21.01 -14.25 -1.57
CA LEU A 447 -20.90 -12.79 -1.48
C LEU A 447 -20.51 -12.12 -2.80
N GLU A 448 -20.34 -12.86 -3.89
CA GLU A 448 -19.90 -12.34 -5.20
C GLU A 448 -20.79 -11.18 -5.70
N ASN A 449 -22.10 -11.25 -5.45
CA ASN A 449 -23.06 -10.24 -5.87
C ASN A 449 -23.51 -9.32 -4.71
N LYS A 450 -22.68 -9.16 -3.67
CA LYS A 450 -22.98 -8.29 -2.53
C LYS A 450 -23.19 -6.86 -3.03
N VAL A 451 -24.31 -6.26 -2.63
CA VAL A 451 -24.59 -4.84 -2.83
C VAL A 451 -24.87 -4.22 -1.47
N ASP A 452 -24.05 -3.24 -1.10
CA ASP A 452 -24.20 -2.47 0.13
C ASP A 452 -23.86 -1.01 -0.15
N SER A 453 -24.41 -0.08 0.62
CA SER A 453 -24.22 1.36 0.39
C SER A 453 -24.04 2.13 1.68
N ASN A 454 -23.25 3.20 1.60
CA ASN A 454 -23.06 4.13 2.71
C ASN A 454 -24.08 5.29 2.62
N PRO A 455 -24.44 5.92 3.75
CA PRO A 455 -25.28 7.13 3.73
C PRO A 455 -24.70 8.21 2.81
N PRO A 456 -25.53 8.92 2.02
CA PRO A 456 -25.06 9.94 1.07
C PRO A 456 -24.21 11.02 1.75
N LYS A 457 -23.00 11.26 1.22
CA LYS A 457 -22.05 12.27 1.71
C LYS A 457 -21.08 12.66 0.59
N LYS A 458 -20.43 13.83 0.71
CA LYS A 458 -19.32 14.20 -0.21
C LYS A 458 -18.13 13.24 -0.03
N HIS A 459 -17.76 13.03 1.23
CA HIS A 459 -16.80 12.04 1.71
C HIS A 459 -16.99 11.91 3.23
N GLY A 460 -16.34 10.93 3.85
CA GLY A 460 -16.27 10.81 5.29
C GLY A 460 -15.31 11.79 5.96
N ASN A 461 -15.13 11.67 7.27
CA ASN A 461 -14.16 12.43 8.05
C ASN A 461 -13.29 11.47 8.88
N ILE A 462 -12.48 10.67 8.17
CA ILE A 462 -11.58 9.71 8.80
C ILE A 462 -10.59 10.44 9.72
N PRO A 463 -10.21 9.88 10.88
CA PRO A 463 -9.12 10.42 11.69
C PRO A 463 -7.81 10.45 10.88
N LEU A 464 -7.03 11.54 10.97
CA LEU A 464 -5.77 11.72 10.24
C LEU A 464 -4.56 11.68 11.15
#